data_AF-A0A376KPB9-F1
#
_entry.id   AF-A0A376KPB9-F1
#
_cell.length_a   1.000
_cell.length_b   1.000
_cell.length_c   1.000
_cell.angle_alpha   90.00
_cell.angle_beta   90.00
_cell.angle_gamma   90.00
#
_symmetry.space_group_name_H-M   'P 1'
#
loop_
_entity.id
_entity.type
_entity.pdbx_description
1 polymer ?
#
loop_
_entity_poly.entity_id
_entity_poly.type
_entity_poly.pdbx_seq_one_letter_code
_entity_poly.pdbx_strand_id
1 'polypeptide(L)'
;MRLSVSVLVEEDGKRERGASGGGGRFGYEFFLADLDGEVRADAWAKEAVRMALVNLSAVAAPAGTMPVVLGAGWAGACCCMKR
;
A
#
# COMPACT_ATOMS: atom_id res chain seq x y z
N MET A 1 -17.79 -5.34 -5.02
CA MET A 1 -16.71 -5.58 -6.00
C MET A 1 -15.38 -5.19 -5.37
N ARG A 2 -14.26 -5.86 -5.69
CA ARG A 2 -12.93 -5.52 -5.15
C ARG A 2 -11.87 -5.60 -6.25
N LEU A 3 -11.01 -4.61 -6.33
CA LEU A 3 -9.81 -4.63 -7.16
C LEU A 3 -8.60 -4.75 -6.24
N SER A 4 -7.74 -5.70 -6.56
CA SER A 4 -6.49 -5.95 -5.84
C SER A 4 -5.35 -5.80 -6.83
N VAL A 5 -4.38 -4.96 -6.50
CA VAL A 5 -3.16 -4.73 -7.28
C VAL A 5 -1.98 -5.21 -6.45
N SER A 6 -1.23 -6.18 -6.97
CA SER A 6 0.01 -6.64 -6.38
C SER A 6 1.17 -6.36 -7.32
N VAL A 7 2.21 -5.73 -6.79
CA VAL A 7 3.45 -5.43 -7.53
C VAL A 7 4.62 -6.12 -6.85
N LEU A 8 5.58 -6.54 -7.67
CA LEU A 8 6.84 -7.13 -7.23
C LEU A 8 7.97 -6.32 -7.85
N VAL A 9 8.87 -5.84 -7.00
CA VAL A 9 10.05 -5.09 -7.41
C VAL A 9 11.30 -5.88 -7.04
N GLU A 10 12.30 -5.83 -7.92
CA GLU A 10 13.60 -6.46 -7.72
C GLU A 10 14.69 -5.42 -7.99
N GLU A 11 15.56 -5.21 -7.02
CA GLU A 11 16.74 -4.33 -7.12
C GLU A 11 17.93 -5.04 -6.47
N ASP A 12 19.03 -5.19 -7.22
CA ASP A 12 20.29 -5.82 -6.76
C ASP A 12 20.10 -7.14 -5.98
N GLY A 13 19.20 -8.00 -6.45
CA GLY A 13 18.90 -9.31 -5.85
C GLY A 13 17.96 -9.27 -4.64
N LYS A 14 17.57 -8.09 -4.16
CA LYS A 14 16.56 -7.90 -3.11
C LYS A 14 15.17 -7.79 -3.74
N ARG A 15 14.25 -8.66 -3.32
CA ARG A 15 12.87 -8.71 -3.82
C ARG A 15 11.91 -8.22 -2.74
N GLU A 16 11.11 -7.22 -3.07
CA GLU A 16 10.04 -6.76 -2.20
C GLU A 16 8.71 -6.70 -2.93
N ARG A 17 7.64 -6.75 -2.15
CA ARG A 17 6.26 -6.76 -2.66
C ARG A 17 5.49 -5.57 -2.10
N GLY A 18 4.71 -4.94 -2.97
CA GLY A 18 3.73 -3.93 -2.62
C GLY A 18 2.34 -4.43 -2.98
N ALA A 19 1.36 -4.10 -2.16
CA ALA A 19 -0.03 -4.36 -2.46
C ALA A 19 -0.84 -3.09 -2.22
N SER A 20 -1.72 -2.78 -3.16
CA SER A 20 -2.74 -1.77 -2.99
C SER A 20 -4.06 -2.35 -3.47
N GLY A 21 -5.16 -1.88 -2.89
CA GLY A 21 -6.46 -2.37 -3.28
C GLY A 21 -7.54 -1.74 -2.45
N GLY A 22 -8.63 -1.43 -3.13
CA GLY A 22 -9.82 -0.90 -2.52
C GLY A 22 -11.04 -1.56 -3.13
N GLY A 23 -12.16 -1.42 -2.44
CA GLY A 23 -13.42 -1.95 -2.91
C GLY A 23 -14.56 -1.37 -2.10
N GLY A 24 -15.74 -1.45 -2.69
CA GLY A 24 -16.97 -1.00 -2.08
C GLY A 24 -18.15 -1.82 -2.57
N ARG A 25 -19.33 -1.48 -2.04
CA ARG A 25 -20.61 -2.02 -2.49
C ARG A 25 -21.13 -1.23 -3.70
N PHE A 26 -20.29 -1.08 -4.73
CA PHE A 26 -20.59 -0.35 -5.97
C PHE A 26 -20.13 -1.14 -7.21
N GLY A 27 -20.63 -0.74 -8.39
CA GLY A 27 -20.23 -1.29 -9.69
C GLY A 27 -18.82 -0.87 -10.13
N TYR A 28 -18.35 -1.39 -11.26
CA TYR A 28 -16.99 -1.16 -11.78
C TYR A 28 -16.68 0.31 -12.13
N GLU A 29 -17.71 1.11 -12.38
CA GLU A 29 -17.60 2.57 -12.60
C GLU A 29 -16.87 3.27 -11.44
N PHE A 30 -16.93 2.69 -10.24
CA PHE A 30 -16.20 3.22 -9.08
C PHE A 30 -14.67 3.17 -9.25
N PHE A 31 -14.12 2.30 -10.09
CA PHE A 31 -12.67 2.25 -10.33
C PHE A 31 -12.22 3.20 -11.46
N LEU A 32 -13.14 3.59 -12.33
CA LEU A 32 -12.91 4.58 -13.40
C LEU A 32 -13.22 6.01 -12.94
N ALA A 33 -13.97 6.16 -11.85
CA ALA A 33 -14.25 7.45 -11.25
C ALA A 33 -12.97 8.14 -10.76
N ASP A 34 -12.92 9.45 -10.97
CA ASP A 34 -11.86 10.32 -10.49
C ASP A 34 -11.69 10.21 -8.96
N LEU A 35 -10.45 10.04 -8.54
CA LEU A 35 -10.00 10.23 -7.17
C LEU A 35 -8.91 11.30 -7.23
N ASP A 36 -9.18 12.48 -6.67
CA ASP A 36 -8.24 13.61 -6.62
C ASP A 36 -7.64 14.00 -8.00
N GLY A 37 -8.43 13.88 -9.06
CA GLY A 37 -8.05 14.27 -10.44
C GLY A 37 -7.27 13.22 -11.23
N GLU A 38 -7.11 12.00 -10.69
CA GLU A 38 -6.60 10.84 -11.43
C GLU A 38 -7.60 9.69 -11.41
N VAL A 39 -7.53 8.83 -12.44
CA VAL A 39 -8.31 7.59 -12.46
C VAL A 39 -7.92 6.76 -11.25
N ARG A 40 -8.90 6.36 -10.44
CA ARG A 40 -8.66 5.64 -9.17
C ARG A 40 -7.79 4.38 -9.35
N ALA A 41 -7.91 3.70 -10.49
CA ALA A 41 -7.05 2.58 -10.85
C ALA A 41 -5.55 2.97 -10.95
N ASP A 42 -5.24 4.11 -11.55
CA ASP A 42 -3.86 4.61 -11.69
C ASP A 42 -3.29 5.05 -10.34
N ALA A 43 -4.10 5.74 -9.54
CA ALA A 43 -3.72 6.13 -8.18
C ALA A 43 -3.36 4.90 -7.32
N TRP A 44 -4.14 3.82 -7.42
CA TRP A 44 -3.85 2.59 -6.70
C TRP A 44 -2.65 1.83 -7.24
N ALA A 45 -2.40 1.86 -8.55
CA ALA A 45 -1.19 1.29 -9.14
C ALA A 45 0.07 2.04 -8.65
N LYS A 46 0.05 3.38 -8.67
CA LYS A 46 1.13 4.21 -8.13
C LYS A 46 1.35 3.94 -6.64
N GLU A 47 0.29 3.81 -5.86
CA GLU A 47 0.40 3.52 -4.42
C GLU A 47 0.99 2.13 -4.15
N ALA A 48 0.64 1.12 -4.94
CA ALA A 48 1.23 -0.22 -4.82
C ALA A 48 2.75 -0.17 -5.06
N VAL A 49 3.18 0.58 -6.08
CA VAL A 49 4.60 0.79 -6.40
C VAL A 49 5.29 1.57 -5.29
N ARG A 50 4.66 2.64 -4.77
CA ARG A 50 5.19 3.44 -3.65
C ARG A 50 5.44 2.56 -2.43
N MET A 51 4.50 1.68 -2.08
CA MET A 51 4.65 0.73 -0.97
C MET A 51 5.80 -0.26 -1.19
N ALA A 52 5.97 -0.76 -2.42
CA ALA A 52 7.05 -1.67 -2.75
C ALA A 52 8.43 -1.01 -2.59
N LEU A 53 8.57 0.24 -3.03
CA LEU A 53 9.81 1.01 -2.90
C LEU A 53 10.11 1.36 -1.43
N VAL A 54 9.09 1.73 -0.65
CA VAL A 54 9.26 1.97 0.80
C VAL A 54 9.78 0.71 1.49
N ASN A 55 9.20 -0.47 1.19
CA ASN A 55 9.65 -1.74 1.76
C ASN A 55 11.09 -2.09 1.36
N LEU A 56 11.50 -1.76 0.14
CA LEU A 56 12.86 -2.00 -0.35
C LEU A 56 13.90 -1.20 0.45
N SER A 57 13.57 0.06 0.75
CA SER A 57 14.39 0.99 1.53
C SER A 57 14.29 0.80 3.06
N ALA A 58 13.39 -0.06 3.53
CA ALA A 58 13.10 -0.21 4.95
C ALA A 58 14.29 -0.84 5.72
N VAL A 59 14.63 -0.23 6.86
CA VAL A 59 15.58 -0.74 7.85
C VAL A 59 14.84 -1.41 9.00
N ALA A 60 15.55 -2.21 9.81
CA ALA A 60 14.96 -2.88 10.97
C ALA A 60 14.29 -1.89 11.92
N ALA A 61 13.04 -2.16 12.28
CA ALA A 61 12.29 -1.32 13.20
C ALA A 61 12.88 -1.42 14.62
N PRO A 62 12.94 -0.31 15.38
CA PRO A 62 13.41 -0.33 16.76
C PRO A 62 12.48 -1.19 17.63
N ALA A 63 13.06 -2.03 18.50
CA ALA A 63 12.31 -2.90 19.41
C ALA A 63 12.18 -2.26 20.80
N GLY A 64 10.95 -2.20 21.33
CA GLY A 64 10.68 -1.67 22.67
C GLY A 64 9.31 -1.01 22.77
N THR A 65 8.88 -0.67 23.98
CA THR A 65 7.66 0.13 24.20
C THR A 65 7.96 1.58 23.89
N MET A 66 7.34 2.11 22.83
CA MET A 66 7.50 3.49 22.40
C MET A 66 6.14 4.07 21.99
N PRO A 67 5.95 5.40 22.07
CA PRO A 67 4.75 6.02 21.53
C PRO A 67 4.70 5.83 20.01
N VAL A 68 3.61 5.27 19.50
CA VAL A 68 3.37 5.04 18.06
C VAL A 68 2.31 6.03 17.59
N VAL A 69 2.64 6.81 16.55
CA VAL A 69 1.66 7.64 15.85
C VAL A 69 1.10 6.83 14.69
N LEU A 70 -0.20 6.57 14.73
CA LEU A 70 -0.91 5.88 13.66
C LEU A 70 -1.51 6.92 12.71
N GLY A 71 -1.23 6.77 11.41
CA GLY A 71 -1.88 7.57 10.36
C GLY A 71 -3.38 7.27 10.27
N ALA A 72 -4.15 8.18 9.68
CA ALA A 72 -5.58 7.95 9.50
C ALA A 72 -5.86 6.81 8.50
N GLY A 73 -6.98 6.09 8.68
CA GLY A 73 -7.45 5.05 7.77
C GLY A 73 -6.96 3.64 8.13
N TRP A 74 -6.28 2.96 7.21
CA TRP A 74 -5.90 1.54 7.36
C TRP A 74 -4.67 1.31 8.27
N ALA A 75 -4.10 2.36 8.88
CA ALA A 75 -2.98 2.20 9.81
C ALA A 75 -3.37 1.47 11.11
N GLY A 76 -4.67 1.32 11.41
CA GLY A 76 -5.15 0.63 12.61
C GLY A 76 -4.82 -0.87 12.65
N ALA A 77 -4.58 -1.52 11.51
CA ALA A 77 -4.27 -2.96 11.44
C ALA A 77 -2.84 -3.27 10.98
N CYS A 78 -2.12 -2.29 10.43
CA CYS A 78 -0.84 -2.51 9.74
C CYS A 78 0.36 -2.00 10.55
N CYS A 79 0.36 -2.18 11.87
CA CYS A 79 1.59 -2.06 12.66
C CYS A 79 2.53 -3.19 12.21
N CYS A 80 3.50 -2.85 11.36
CA CYS A 80 4.35 -3.80 10.65
C CYS A 80 5.32 -4.47 11.64
N MET A 81 4.89 -5.60 12.18
CA MET A 81 5.68 -6.51 12.99
C MET A 81 6.39 -7.49 12.05
N LYS A 82 7.33 -7.01 11.22
CA LYS A 82 8.21 -7.88 10.43
C LYS A 82 9.34 -8.34 11.36
N ARG A 83 9.21 -9.58 11.83
CA ARG A 83 10.31 -10.33 12.47
C ARG A 83 11.38 -10.68 11.44
#